data_AF-A0A2N9MKW2-F1
#
_entry.id   AF-A0A2N9MKW2-F1
#
_cell.length_a   1.000
_cell.length_b   1.000
_cell.length_c   1.000
_cell.angle_alpha   90.00
_cell.angle_beta   90.00
_cell.angle_gamma   90.00
#
_symmetry.space_group_name_H-M   'P 1'
#
loop_
_entity.id
_entity.type
_entity.pdbx_description
1 polymer ?
#
loop_
_entity_poly.entity_id
_entity_poly.type
_entity_poly.pdbx_seq_one_letter_code
_entity_poly.pdbx_strand_id
1 'polypeptide(L)'
;MLREKGAQFEEVDLNQGLSVAELEKLIGKRDYRQFLNSRNELYRERGMKENPPSREEALLLMSQHPNLIKRPILVDGGTIHLGLDGVEQAV
;
A
#
# COMPACT_ATOMS: atom_id res chain seq x y z
N MET A 1 -25.26 -15.99 -10.72
CA MET A 1 -25.21 -14.59 -11.20
C MET A 1 -25.15 -13.67 -9.98
N LEU A 2 -23.94 -13.26 -9.57
CA LEU A 2 -23.72 -12.27 -8.52
C LEU A 2 -23.75 -10.89 -9.17
N ARG A 3 -24.90 -10.23 -9.07
CA ARG A 3 -25.04 -8.83 -9.44
C ARG A 3 -24.22 -7.97 -8.48
N GLU A 4 -23.44 -7.06 -9.05
CA GLU A 4 -23.36 -5.68 -8.61
C GLU A 4 -22.98 -5.49 -7.13
N LYS A 5 -21.74 -5.85 -6.76
CA LYS A 5 -21.02 -4.94 -5.88
C LYS A 5 -20.34 -3.94 -6.80
N GLY A 6 -20.92 -2.75 -6.92
CA GLY A 6 -20.26 -1.57 -7.47
C GLY A 6 -19.09 -1.17 -6.58
N ALA A 7 -18.11 -2.06 -6.41
CA ALA A 7 -16.83 -1.74 -5.85
C ALA A 7 -16.21 -0.76 -6.85
N GLN A 8 -16.15 0.50 -6.43
CA GLN A 8 -15.37 1.50 -7.14
C GLN A 8 -13.92 1.10 -6.94
N PHE A 9 -13.39 0.34 -7.90
CA PHE A 9 -11.98 0.03 -7.96
C PHE A 9 -11.29 1.28 -8.51
N GLU A 10 -10.63 2.03 -7.63
CA GLU A 10 -9.72 3.08 -8.06
C GLU A 10 -8.38 2.43 -8.35
N GLU A 11 -8.08 2.24 -9.64
CA GLU A 11 -6.79 1.72 -10.07
C GLU A 11 -5.77 2.86 -10.02
N VAL A 12 -4.92 2.83 -8.98
CA VAL A 12 -3.89 3.84 -8.79
C VAL A 12 -2.57 3.30 -9.32
N ASP A 13 -2.05 3.89 -10.39
CA ASP A 13 -0.73 3.51 -10.93
C ASP A 13 0.38 4.00 -9.99
N LEU A 14 0.98 3.06 -9.26
CA LEU A 14 2.11 3.31 -8.36
C LEU A 14 3.45 3.45 -9.11
N ASN A 15 3.51 3.23 -10.43
CA ASN A 15 4.75 3.36 -11.20
C ASN A 15 5.10 4.83 -11.47
N GLN A 16 4.10 5.68 -11.66
CA GLN A 16 4.29 7.12 -11.76
C GLN A 16 4.72 7.77 -10.42
N GLY A 17 4.56 7.04 -9.31
CA GLY A 17 4.76 7.56 -7.98
C GLY A 17 3.56 8.41 -7.52
N LEU A 18 3.29 8.38 -6.22
CA LEU A 18 2.20 9.14 -5.63
C LEU A 18 2.75 10.27 -4.77
N SER A 19 2.00 11.36 -4.71
CA SER A 19 2.29 12.41 -3.74
C SER A 19 1.93 11.96 -2.32
N VAL A 20 2.51 12.60 -1.32
CA VAL A 20 2.19 12.39 0.11
C VAL A 20 0.68 12.50 0.38
N ALA A 21 0.01 13.46 -0.25
CA ALA A 21 -1.44 13.67 -0.08
C ALA A 21 -2.27 12.51 -0.66
N GLU A 22 -1.87 11.98 -1.82
CA GLU A 22 -2.56 10.85 -2.44
C GLU A 22 -2.32 9.56 -1.65
N LEU A 23 -1.09 9.35 -1.17
CA LEU A 23 -0.76 8.25 -0.25
C LEU A 23 -1.54 8.37 1.07
N GLU A 24 -1.71 9.57 1.58
CA GLU A 24 -2.50 9.80 2.80
C GLU A 24 -3.97 9.43 2.59
N LYS A 25 -4.57 9.79 1.45
CA LYS A 25 -5.95 9.40 1.11
C LYS A 25 -6.06 7.88 0.94
N LEU A 26 -5.11 7.28 0.23
CA LEU A 26 -5.08 5.84 -0.04
C LEU A 26 -4.97 5.02 1.25
N ILE A 27 -4.01 5.37 2.11
CA ILE A 27 -3.82 4.72 3.41
C ILE A 27 -4.99 5.07 4.34
N GLY A 28 -5.42 6.33 4.33
CA GLY A 28 -6.47 6.86 5.18
C GLY A 28 -6.13 6.62 6.65
N LYS A 29 -7.09 6.09 7.41
CA LYS A 29 -6.93 5.76 8.84
C LYS A 29 -6.20 4.43 9.10
N ARG A 30 -5.76 3.74 8.05
CA ARG A 30 -5.12 2.42 8.17
C ARG A 30 -3.66 2.55 8.58
N ASP A 31 -3.09 1.41 8.97
CA ASP A 31 -1.69 1.33 9.34
C ASP A 31 -0.80 1.38 8.09
N TYR A 32 -0.04 2.46 7.94
CA TYR A 32 0.90 2.67 6.84
C TYR A 32 1.99 1.58 6.79
N ARG A 33 2.31 0.93 7.91
CA ARG A 33 3.35 -0.11 7.96
C ARG A 33 2.99 -1.33 7.13
N GLN A 34 1.69 -1.60 6.93
CA GLN A 34 1.23 -2.69 6.08
C GLN A 34 1.58 -2.44 4.60
N PHE A 35 1.65 -1.17 4.20
CA PHE A 35 1.99 -0.74 2.84
C PHE A 35 3.49 -0.76 2.59
N LEU A 36 4.33 -0.87 3.62
CA LEU A 36 5.77 -0.95 3.45
C LEU A 36 6.19 -2.35 2.97
N ASN A 37 6.95 -2.37 1.89
CA ASN A 37 7.53 -3.59 1.36
C ASN A 37 8.77 -3.98 2.18
N SER A 38 8.61 -4.94 3.08
CA SER A 38 9.70 -5.47 3.91
C SER A 38 10.83 -6.16 3.13
N ARG A 39 10.59 -6.48 1.84
CA ARG A 39 11.62 -7.01 0.93
C ARG A 39 12.43 -5.91 0.23
N ASN A 40 12.04 -4.64 0.37
CA ASN A 40 12.77 -3.52 -0.21
C ASN A 40 14.13 -3.32 0.51
N GLU A 41 15.17 -2.99 -0.25
CA GLU A 41 16.51 -2.74 0.28
C GLU A 41 16.51 -1.56 1.27
N LEU A 42 15.86 -0.45 0.92
CA LEU A 42 15.74 0.74 1.77
C LEU A 42 15.05 0.44 3.10
N TYR A 43 14.06 -0.48 3.10
CA TYR A 43 13.38 -0.90 4.33
C TYR A 43 14.35 -1.61 5.28
N ARG A 44 15.25 -2.43 4.74
CA ARG A 44 16.27 -3.17 5.51
C ARG A 44 17.41 -2.26 5.94
N GLU A 45 17.93 -1.42 5.04
CA GLU A 45 19.01 -0.49 5.33
C GLU A 45 18.65 0.49 6.45
N ARG A 46 17.41 1.00 6.45
CA ARG A 46 16.93 1.91 7.50
C ARG A 46 16.43 1.19 8.75
N GLY A 47 16.48 -0.15 8.81
CA GLY A 47 16.01 -0.90 9.97
C GLY A 47 14.54 -0.65 10.31
N MET A 48 13.69 -0.38 9.32
CA MET A 48 12.29 0.05 9.53
C MET A 48 11.42 -1.00 10.24
N LYS A 49 11.91 -2.23 10.36
CA LYS A 49 11.29 -3.30 11.15
C LYS A 49 11.39 -3.02 12.66
N GLU A 50 12.55 -2.57 13.11
CA GLU A 50 12.85 -2.33 14.53
C GLU A 50 12.54 -0.89 14.93
N ASN A 51 12.84 0.06 14.03
CA ASN A 51 12.55 1.47 14.22
C ASN A 51 11.74 2.02 13.04
N PRO A 52 10.42 1.77 12.99
CA PRO A 52 9.58 2.26 11.91
C PRO A 52 9.54 3.80 11.91
N PRO A 53 9.68 4.46 10.75
CA PRO A 53 9.57 5.91 10.65
C PRO A 53 8.16 6.37 11.02
N SER A 54 8.02 7.64 11.40
CA SER A 54 6.71 8.25 11.65
C SER A 54 5.80 8.19 10.42
N ARG A 55 4.47 8.32 10.59
CA ARG A 55 3.52 8.26 9.46
C ARG A 55 3.86 9.25 8.36
N GLU A 56 4.14 10.51 8.71
CA GLU A 56 4.52 11.55 7.75
C GLU A 56 5.82 11.21 7.01
N GLU A 57 6.84 10.76 7.73
CA GLU A 57 8.10 10.32 7.11
C GLU A 57 7.93 9.11 6.22
N ALA A 58 7.10 8.13 6.62
CA ALA A 58 6.80 6.97 5.80
C ALA A 58 6.12 7.36 4.49
N LEU A 59 5.15 8.28 4.54
CA LEU A 59 4.49 8.81 3.34
C LEU A 59 5.49 9.54 2.43
N LEU A 60 6.38 10.35 3.01
CA LEU A 60 7.43 11.04 2.26
C LEU A 60 8.39 10.05 1.59
N LEU A 61 8.79 8.98 2.30
CA LEU A 61 9.65 7.93 1.77
C LEU A 61 8.94 7.11 0.68
N MET A 62 7.66 6.79 0.86
CA MET A 62 6.84 6.12 -0.16
C MET A 62 6.68 6.97 -1.43
N SER A 63 6.56 8.29 -1.26
CA SER A 63 6.45 9.24 -2.37
C SER A 63 7.76 9.35 -3.17
N GLN A 64 8.90 9.44 -2.47
CA GLN A 64 10.23 9.49 -3.10
C GLN A 64 10.67 8.13 -3.66
N HIS A 65 10.29 7.05 -3.00
CA HIS A 65 10.65 5.68 -3.35
C HIS A 65 9.38 4.84 -3.53
N PRO A 66 8.68 4.94 -4.69
CA PRO A 66 7.46 4.18 -4.94
C PRO A 66 7.66 2.65 -4.92
N ASN A 67 8.91 2.18 -5.02
CA ASN A 67 9.28 0.77 -4.86
C ASN A 67 9.23 0.28 -3.39
N LEU A 68 9.21 1.20 -2.43
CA LEU A 68 9.03 0.90 -1.01
C LEU A 68 7.59 0.48 -0.69
N ILE A 69 6.64 0.77 -1.58
CA ILE A 69 5.24 0.41 -1.42
C ILE A 69 5.03 -1.05 -1.86
N LYS A 70 4.31 -1.84 -1.05
CA LYS A 70 3.96 -3.23 -1.34
C LYS A 70 2.95 -3.29 -2.48
N ARG A 71 3.14 -4.18 -3.46
CA ARG A 71 2.31 -4.31 -4.67
C ARG A 71 1.89 -5.78 -4.89
N PRO A 72 0.75 -6.04 -5.55
CA PRO A 72 -0.33 -5.10 -5.90
C PRO A 72 -1.08 -4.60 -4.65
N ILE A 73 -1.67 -3.40 -4.73
CA ILE A 73 -2.64 -2.89 -3.75
C ILE A 73 -4.01 -2.97 -4.39
N LEU A 74 -4.94 -3.69 -3.76
CA LEU A 74 -6.31 -3.79 -4.23
C LEU A 74 -7.24 -3.26 -3.14
N VAL A 75 -8.07 -2.27 -3.47
CA VAL A 75 -9.03 -1.66 -2.54
C VAL A 75 -10.43 -2.10 -2.97
N ASP A 76 -11.07 -2.97 -2.17
CA ASP A 76 -12.42 -3.48 -2.39
C ASP A 76 -13.38 -2.94 -1.32
N GLY A 77 -14.16 -1.91 -1.65
CA GLY A 77 -15.28 -1.43 -0.82
C GLY A 77 -14.96 -1.04 0.64
N GLY A 78 -13.68 -0.88 0.99
CA GLY A 78 -13.20 -0.64 2.36
C GLY A 78 -12.09 -1.61 2.81
N THR A 79 -11.99 -2.78 2.19
CA THR A 79 -10.94 -3.76 2.43
C THR A 79 -9.75 -3.47 1.54
N ILE A 80 -8.53 -3.45 2.09
CA ILE A 80 -7.30 -3.32 1.29
C ILE A 80 -6.55 -4.64 1.33
N HIS A 81 -6.25 -5.18 0.16
CA HIS A 81 -5.44 -6.36 -0.03
C HIS A 81 -4.04 -5.92 -0.49
N LEU A 82 -3.02 -6.33 0.27
CA LEU A 82 -1.63 -5.89 0.11
C LEU A 82 -0.72 -7.07 -0.24
N GLY A 83 -0.34 -7.16 -1.50
CA GLY A 83 0.41 -8.30 -2.03
C GLY A 83 -0.47 -9.52 -2.28
N LEU A 84 0.02 -10.44 -3.09
CA LEU A 84 -0.66 -11.68 -3.49
C LEU A 84 -0.73 -12.76 -2.39
N ASP A 85 -0.47 -12.44 -1.12
CA ASP A 85 -0.45 -13.42 -0.02
C ASP A 85 -1.86 -13.83 0.47
N GLY A 86 -2.91 -13.51 -0.29
CA GLY A 86 -4.30 -13.76 0.12
C GLY A 86 -5.32 -13.82 -1.01
N VAL A 87 -4.90 -14.01 -2.27
CA VAL A 87 -5.79 -14.64 -3.26
C VAL A 87 -5.74 -16.14 -2.99
N GLU A 88 -6.24 -16.53 -1.81
CA GLU A 88 -6.75 -17.88 -1.67
C GLU A 88 -7.96 -17.91 -2.60
N GLN A 89 -7.77 -18.65 -3.68
CA GLN A 89 -8.69 -18.79 -4.77
C GLN A 89 -10.08 -19.14 -4.21
N ALA A 90 -11.07 -18.29 -4.48
CA ALA A 90 -12.43 -18.76 -4.50
C ALA A 90 -12.53 -19.74 -5.69
N VAL A 91 -12.32 -21.03 -5.42
CA VAL A 91 -12.71 -22.17 -6.26
C VAL A 91 -13.50 -23.17 -5.45
#